data_AF-A0A165JZV4-F1
#
_entry.id   AF-A0A165JZV4-F1
#
_cell.length_a   1.000
_cell.length_b   1.000
_cell.length_c   1.000
_cell.angle_alpha   90.00
_cell.angle_beta   90.00
_cell.angle_gamma   90.00
#
_symmetry.space_group_name_H-M   'P 1'
#
loop_
_entity.id
_entity.type
_entity.pdbx_description
1 polymer ?
#
loop_
_entity_poly.entity_id
_entity_poly.type
_entity_poly.pdbx_seq_one_letter_code
_entity_poly.pdbx_strand_id
1 'polypeptide(L)'
;MFSLVRKAAFGRCLLSYASYGHPAISLICRGYAETAAVRRKPSKRMIELAQDLMKRGAPKIEGGIATLSAQEIEAWIEKITKETDIDLPPTKPQLALVQAMVNQGVPNADKLREGMTWRELKAWIDEAKDLGWKRLAFASHIESKQRNEPATAAELAYAREMAAYAGLEVPYAAGDAKRGEVANLIAQARAELIRQKKSLRGPAVPSGPSTWPQRVRLRKLGAQVTEGLTWGEAEKRLQELHALAKARRNERRGTAASGEKGIAKEAVERDLVEESPKMKSTEEVDRARSEEDNPEWARIRMLRKELRALEYSAPSTQQQTKRLLELSAQLLPRLTWGEAHERLKKLERAVKSQNVKSSGTAARAKKANGKEIVGRELVKESAEMKSAGKVDGAKSKEETAEGARRRMLRKGQRGERYRRPAAKWQKDRLRELGAQWPEGLTWVEADERLKELRRAAKRLEKKDGGAAASTEMTTLGSELAERREEMKLTEAVDGANSEKEKAAVGEKTDGETGSASAEGGAAEGTVGQGSRETPELSEGSAQGENARP
;
A
#
# COMPACT_ATOMS: atom_id res chain seq x y z
N MET A 1 -50.89 -38.67 -14.24
CA MET A 1 -49.55 -39.30 -14.08
C MET A 1 -48.45 -38.44 -14.73
N PHE A 2 -48.22 -37.21 -14.27
CA PHE A 2 -47.07 -36.40 -14.72
C PHE A 2 -46.68 -35.39 -13.62
N SER A 3 -45.94 -35.82 -12.59
CA SER A 3 -45.35 -34.89 -11.61
C SER A 3 -44.20 -35.50 -10.79
N LEU A 4 -43.20 -36.17 -11.40
CA LEU A 4 -42.13 -36.79 -10.61
C LEU A 4 -40.73 -36.90 -11.22
N VAL A 5 -40.33 -36.00 -12.12
CA VAL A 5 -38.97 -36.06 -12.74
C VAL A 5 -38.07 -34.82 -12.52
N ARG A 6 -38.55 -33.74 -11.88
CA ARG A 6 -37.73 -32.50 -11.72
C ARG A 6 -36.89 -32.37 -10.43
N LYS A 7 -36.57 -33.45 -9.71
CA LYS A 7 -35.73 -33.38 -8.48
C LYS A 7 -34.30 -33.94 -8.60
N ALA A 8 -33.87 -34.48 -9.74
CA ALA A 8 -32.55 -35.13 -9.85
C ALA A 8 -31.41 -34.27 -10.45
N ALA A 9 -31.65 -33.02 -10.87
CA ALA A 9 -30.65 -32.25 -11.63
C ALA A 9 -29.85 -31.21 -10.82
N PHE A 10 -30.16 -30.98 -9.54
CA PHE A 10 -29.46 -29.96 -8.73
C PHE A 10 -28.23 -30.47 -7.98
N GLY A 11 -27.96 -31.78 -8.01
CA GLY A 11 -26.91 -32.43 -7.23
C GLY A 11 -25.52 -32.54 -7.89
N ARG A 12 -25.34 -32.15 -9.16
CA ARG A 12 -24.09 -32.42 -9.91
C ARG A 12 -23.22 -31.21 -10.27
N CYS A 13 -23.58 -29.98 -9.87
CA CYS A 13 -22.76 -28.80 -10.15
C CYS A 13 -21.79 -28.37 -9.03
N LEU A 14 -21.71 -29.08 -7.90
CA LEU A 14 -20.87 -28.67 -6.76
C LEU A 14 -19.54 -29.43 -6.60
N LEU A 15 -19.20 -30.38 -7.47
CA LEU A 15 -17.98 -31.19 -7.31
C LEU A 15 -16.72 -30.67 -8.03
N SER A 16 -16.75 -29.53 -8.72
CA SER A 16 -15.60 -29.05 -9.53
C SER A 16 -14.67 -28.03 -8.84
N TYR A 17 -14.92 -27.60 -7.60
CA TYR A 17 -14.19 -26.50 -6.97
C TYR A 17 -13.27 -26.91 -5.80
N ALA A 18 -12.95 -28.19 -5.65
CA ALA A 18 -12.13 -28.69 -4.54
C ALA A 18 -10.60 -28.63 -4.76
N SER A 19 -10.11 -28.13 -5.89
CA SER A 19 -8.68 -28.12 -6.23
C SER A 19 -7.89 -26.87 -5.80
N TYR A 20 -8.52 -25.88 -5.17
CA TYR A 20 -7.83 -24.75 -4.55
C TYR A 20 -8.15 -24.71 -3.06
N GLY A 21 -7.16 -25.00 -2.22
CA GLY A 21 -7.25 -25.14 -0.76
C GLY A 21 -7.59 -23.86 0.01
N HIS A 22 -8.65 -23.16 -0.38
CA HIS A 22 -9.36 -22.24 0.49
C HIS A 22 -10.60 -22.94 1.03
N PRO A 23 -10.75 -23.14 2.35
CA PRO A 23 -12.01 -23.60 2.90
C PRO A 23 -13.07 -22.55 2.58
N ALA A 24 -13.93 -22.85 1.60
CA ALA A 24 -15.13 -22.08 1.35
C ALA A 24 -16.01 -22.23 2.59
N ILE A 25 -16.05 -21.19 3.41
CA ILE A 25 -17.09 -21.01 4.42
C ILE A 25 -18.38 -20.76 3.62
N SER A 26 -19.04 -21.85 3.21
CA SER A 26 -20.40 -21.80 2.71
C SER A 26 -21.30 -21.36 3.85
N LEU A 27 -21.49 -20.04 3.97
CA LEU A 27 -22.60 -19.44 4.71
C LEU A 27 -23.89 -19.91 4.02
N ILE A 28 -24.37 -21.07 4.46
CA ILE A 28 -25.70 -21.58 4.16
C ILE A 28 -26.69 -20.53 4.70
N CYS A 29 -27.11 -19.62 3.82
CA CYS A 29 -28.15 -18.64 4.07
C CYS A 29 -29.50 -19.37 4.03
N ARG A 30 -29.76 -20.16 5.07
CA ARG A 30 -31.02 -20.88 5.25
C ARG A 30 -32.06 -19.91 5.83
N GLY A 31 -32.97 -19.46 4.99
CA GLY A 31 -34.27 -18.92 5.41
C GLY A 31 -34.26 -17.60 6.17
N TYR A 32 -33.68 -16.54 5.60
CA TYR A 32 -34.13 -15.20 5.99
C TYR A 32 -35.54 -14.99 5.41
N ALA A 33 -36.55 -15.38 6.18
CA ALA A 33 -37.89 -14.80 6.05
C ALA A 33 -37.74 -13.28 6.01
N GLU A 34 -38.52 -12.62 5.16
CA GLU A 34 -38.58 -11.18 4.87
C GLU A 34 -38.35 -10.33 6.13
N THR A 35 -37.08 -10.13 6.49
CA THR A 35 -36.73 -9.24 7.58
C THR A 35 -36.88 -7.86 6.99
N ALA A 36 -37.94 -7.17 7.41
CA ALA A 36 -38.29 -5.81 7.00
C ALA A 36 -36.99 -5.03 6.75
N ALA A 37 -36.75 -4.68 5.48
CA ALA A 37 -35.47 -4.16 5.01
C ALA A 37 -34.99 -3.08 5.99
N VAL A 38 -33.92 -3.37 6.73
CA VAL A 38 -33.45 -2.49 7.80
C VAL A 38 -33.20 -1.12 7.19
N ARG A 39 -34.06 -0.15 7.52
CA ARG A 39 -34.01 1.22 7.00
C ARG A 39 -32.67 1.83 7.39
N ARG A 40 -31.70 1.77 6.47
CA ARG A 40 -30.40 2.38 6.65
C ARG A 40 -30.58 3.89 6.62
N LYS A 41 -30.02 4.56 7.62
CA LYS A 41 -29.98 6.02 7.65
C LYS A 41 -29.17 6.53 6.44
N PRO A 42 -29.64 7.58 5.74
CA PRO A 42 -28.90 8.16 4.63
C PRO A 42 -27.54 8.69 5.08
N SER A 43 -26.56 8.58 4.18
CA SER A 43 -25.24 9.16 4.44
C SER A 43 -25.30 10.68 4.39
N LYS A 44 -24.44 11.36 5.16
CA LYS A 44 -24.36 12.84 5.14
C LYS A 44 -24.16 13.41 3.73
N ARG A 45 -23.35 12.73 2.90
CA ARG A 45 -23.09 13.12 1.51
C ARG A 45 -24.35 13.04 0.64
N MET A 46 -25.21 12.05 0.84
CA MET A 46 -26.47 11.95 0.09
C MET A 46 -27.45 13.05 0.48
N ILE A 47 -27.52 13.40 1.76
CA ILE A 47 -28.34 14.51 2.25
C ILE A 47 -27.84 15.84 1.66
N GLU A 48 -26.53 16.09 1.69
CA GLU A 48 -25.91 17.29 1.11
C GLU A 48 -26.18 17.37 -0.40
N LEU A 49 -26.04 16.26 -1.13
CA LEU A 49 -26.33 16.18 -2.57
C LEU A 49 -27.81 16.47 -2.87
N ALA A 50 -28.74 15.89 -2.11
CA ALA A 50 -30.17 16.13 -2.29
C ALA A 50 -30.56 17.59 -2.00
N GLN A 51 -29.96 18.19 -0.97
CA GLN A 51 -30.17 19.61 -0.66
C GLN A 51 -29.62 20.53 -1.76
N ASP A 52 -28.44 20.22 -2.29
CA ASP A 52 -27.87 21.02 -3.38
C ASP A 52 -28.66 20.87 -4.69
N LEU A 53 -29.25 19.71 -4.96
CA LEU A 53 -30.20 19.51 -6.06
C LEU A 53 -31.44 20.39 -5.88
N MET A 54 -32.04 20.41 -4.69
CA MET A 54 -33.19 21.26 -4.39
C MET A 54 -32.86 22.77 -4.53
N LYS A 55 -31.67 23.21 -4.10
CA LYS A 55 -31.23 24.61 -4.28
C LYS A 55 -31.10 25.00 -5.75
N ARG A 56 -30.86 24.03 -6.63
CA ARG A 56 -30.72 24.20 -8.08
C ARG A 56 -32.06 24.08 -8.83
N GLY A 57 -33.18 24.03 -8.11
CA GLY A 57 -34.51 23.98 -8.71
C GLY A 57 -35.08 22.57 -8.88
N ALA A 58 -34.43 21.53 -8.34
CA ALA A 58 -35.07 20.21 -8.29
C ALA A 58 -36.38 20.27 -7.47
N PRO A 59 -37.42 19.53 -7.87
CA PRO A 59 -38.69 19.51 -7.14
C PRO A 59 -38.46 19.07 -5.69
N LYS A 60 -39.21 19.63 -4.75
CA LYS A 60 -39.05 19.28 -3.33
C LYS A 60 -39.36 17.79 -3.14
N ILE A 61 -38.52 17.11 -2.36
CA ILE A 61 -38.82 15.76 -1.86
C ILE A 61 -40.09 15.81 -1.01
N GLU A 62 -40.99 14.86 -1.23
CA GLU A 62 -42.13 14.63 -0.32
C GLU A 62 -41.60 14.08 1.01
N GLY A 63 -41.68 14.90 2.05
CA GLY A 63 -41.18 14.58 3.39
C GLY A 63 -39.83 15.22 3.73
N GLY A 64 -39.45 15.16 5.01
CA GLY A 64 -38.17 15.69 5.46
C GLY A 64 -37.01 14.83 4.96
N ILE A 65 -35.96 15.45 4.42
CA ILE A 65 -34.74 14.72 3.98
C ILE A 65 -34.14 13.89 5.13
N ALA A 66 -34.31 14.34 6.38
CA ALA A 66 -33.82 13.62 7.56
C ALA A 66 -34.67 12.40 7.94
N THR A 67 -35.93 12.32 7.48
CA THR A 67 -36.85 11.21 7.80
C THR A 67 -36.83 10.10 6.76
N LEU A 68 -36.36 10.39 5.55
CA LEU A 68 -36.22 9.39 4.48
C LEU A 68 -35.10 8.39 4.76
N SER A 69 -35.30 7.17 4.30
CA SER A 69 -34.28 6.13 4.25
C SER A 69 -33.24 6.44 3.16
N ALA A 70 -32.07 5.79 3.26
CA ALA A 70 -31.02 5.91 2.24
C ALA A 70 -31.54 5.54 0.83
N GLN A 71 -32.36 4.49 0.71
CA GLN A 71 -32.88 4.01 -0.57
C GLN A 71 -33.86 5.00 -1.21
N GLU A 72 -34.73 5.64 -0.42
CA GLU A 72 -35.66 6.65 -0.91
C GLU A 72 -34.94 7.89 -1.45
N ILE A 73 -33.90 8.36 -0.74
CA ILE A 73 -33.07 9.47 -1.22
C ILE A 73 -32.29 9.09 -2.47
N GLU A 74 -31.73 7.88 -2.54
CA GLU A 74 -31.00 7.40 -3.72
C GLU A 74 -31.91 7.32 -4.94
N ALA A 75 -33.10 6.72 -4.79
CA ALA A 75 -34.10 6.62 -5.85
C ALA A 75 -34.58 7.99 -6.31
N TRP A 76 -34.80 8.93 -5.37
CA TRP A 76 -35.15 10.30 -5.72
C TRP A 76 -34.02 11.03 -6.45
N ILE A 77 -32.77 10.91 -5.98
CA ILE A 77 -31.60 11.50 -6.67
C ILE A 77 -31.52 10.92 -8.08
N GLU A 78 -31.65 9.60 -8.25
CA GLU A 78 -31.62 8.95 -9.56
C GLU A 78 -32.75 9.43 -10.47
N LYS A 79 -33.97 9.55 -9.94
CA LYS A 79 -35.15 10.06 -10.66
C LYS A 79 -34.92 11.49 -11.15
N ILE A 80 -34.54 12.41 -10.27
CA ILE A 80 -34.25 13.81 -10.64
C ILE A 80 -33.09 13.89 -11.62
N THR A 81 -32.03 13.13 -11.40
CA THR A 81 -30.88 13.10 -12.28
C THR A 81 -31.21 12.52 -13.66
N LYS A 82 -32.33 11.79 -13.84
CA LYS A 82 -32.83 11.31 -15.14
C LYS A 82 -33.88 12.25 -15.76
N GLU A 83 -34.85 12.71 -14.97
CA GLU A 83 -36.03 13.42 -15.47
C GLU A 83 -35.82 14.93 -15.64
N THR A 84 -34.95 15.55 -14.84
CA THR A 84 -34.78 17.01 -14.88
C THR A 84 -33.50 17.41 -15.61
N ASP A 85 -33.59 18.29 -16.59
CA ASP A 85 -32.44 18.93 -17.27
C ASP A 85 -31.74 19.96 -16.37
N ILE A 86 -31.47 19.58 -15.12
CA ILE A 86 -30.70 20.41 -14.21
C ILE A 86 -29.23 20.24 -14.59
N ASP A 87 -28.64 21.34 -15.04
CA ASP A 87 -27.22 21.47 -15.31
C ASP A 87 -26.42 21.40 -14.00
N LEU A 88 -26.12 20.17 -13.60
CA LEU A 88 -25.24 19.90 -12.47
C LEU A 88 -23.80 20.12 -12.91
N PRO A 89 -22.97 20.82 -12.13
CA PRO A 89 -21.56 20.88 -12.41
C PRO A 89 -20.95 19.47 -12.25
N PRO A 90 -19.91 19.15 -13.01
CA PRO A 90 -19.16 17.92 -12.84
C PRO A 90 -18.70 17.73 -11.40
N THR A 91 -18.80 16.50 -10.91
CA THR A 91 -18.24 16.18 -9.60
C THR A 91 -16.71 16.18 -9.68
N LYS A 92 -16.01 16.58 -8.59
CA LYS A 92 -14.55 16.52 -8.52
C LYS A 92 -13.96 15.14 -8.93
N PRO A 93 -14.56 14.00 -8.52
CA PRO A 93 -14.10 12.70 -8.99
C PRO A 93 -14.26 12.46 -10.49
N GLN A 94 -15.32 12.96 -11.14
CA GLN A 94 -15.45 12.87 -12.59
C GLN A 94 -14.41 13.72 -13.30
N LEU A 95 -14.18 14.96 -12.86
CA LEU A 95 -13.12 15.80 -13.42
C LEU A 95 -11.74 15.14 -13.29
N ALA A 96 -11.45 14.54 -12.13
CA ALA A 96 -10.21 13.80 -11.94
C ALA A 96 -10.11 12.56 -12.83
N LEU A 97 -11.22 11.84 -13.05
CA LEU A 97 -11.28 10.70 -13.95
C LEU A 97 -11.07 11.13 -15.41
N VAL A 98 -11.74 12.18 -15.84
CA VAL A 98 -11.62 12.74 -17.20
C VAL A 98 -10.21 13.24 -17.45
N GLN A 99 -9.62 13.98 -16.52
CA GLN A 99 -8.22 14.39 -16.63
C GLN A 99 -7.30 13.17 -16.79
N ALA A 100 -7.56 12.08 -16.05
CA ALA A 100 -6.80 10.85 -16.19
C ALA A 100 -7.05 10.16 -17.56
N MET A 101 -8.26 10.20 -18.09
CA MET A 101 -8.60 9.69 -19.43
C MET A 101 -7.90 10.48 -20.53
N VAL A 102 -7.94 11.82 -20.48
CA VAL A 102 -7.24 12.72 -21.41
C VAL A 102 -5.74 12.47 -21.38
N ASN A 103 -5.15 12.38 -20.18
CA ASN A 103 -3.72 12.07 -20.03
C ASN A 103 -3.33 10.66 -20.56
N GLN A 104 -4.30 9.77 -20.71
CA GLN A 104 -4.11 8.42 -21.26
C GLN A 104 -4.35 8.35 -22.77
N GLY A 105 -4.66 9.48 -23.44
CA GLY A 105 -4.92 9.50 -24.88
C GLY A 105 -6.25 8.86 -25.25
N VAL A 106 -7.30 9.11 -24.45
CA VAL A 106 -8.65 8.68 -24.78
C VAL A 106 -9.10 9.25 -26.14
N PRO A 107 -9.82 8.47 -26.97
CA PRO A 107 -10.44 8.99 -28.17
C PRO A 107 -11.43 10.12 -27.84
N ASN A 108 -11.62 11.05 -28.77
CA ASN A 108 -12.54 12.19 -28.65
C ASN A 108 -12.21 13.19 -27.51
N ALA A 109 -10.94 13.31 -27.12
CA ALA A 109 -10.50 14.31 -26.13
C ALA A 109 -10.77 15.76 -26.58
N ASP A 110 -10.85 16.00 -27.88
CA ASP A 110 -11.23 17.24 -28.55
C ASP A 110 -12.69 17.67 -28.28
N LYS A 111 -13.59 16.72 -28.01
CA LYS A 111 -14.98 17.03 -27.64
C LYS A 111 -15.10 17.59 -26.22
N LEU A 112 -14.05 17.51 -25.40
CA LEU A 112 -14.07 17.99 -24.02
C LEU A 112 -13.98 19.52 -24.00
N ARG A 113 -14.99 20.19 -23.44
CA ARG A 113 -15.02 21.66 -23.28
C ARG A 113 -15.09 22.07 -21.81
N GLU A 114 -14.54 23.25 -21.50
CA GLU A 114 -14.70 23.84 -20.19
C GLU A 114 -16.18 24.18 -19.94
N GLY A 115 -16.68 23.89 -18.73
CA GLY A 115 -18.08 24.12 -18.37
C GLY A 115 -19.05 22.99 -18.77
N MET A 116 -18.58 21.84 -19.27
CA MET A 116 -19.46 20.68 -19.49
C MET A 116 -20.25 20.33 -18.24
N THR A 117 -21.52 19.97 -18.41
CA THR A 117 -22.37 19.53 -17.30
C THR A 117 -21.98 18.11 -16.87
N TRP A 118 -22.45 17.71 -15.69
CA TRP A 118 -22.27 16.35 -15.16
C TRP A 118 -22.76 15.28 -16.13
N ARG A 119 -23.88 15.55 -16.82
CA ARG A 119 -24.50 14.63 -17.79
C ARG A 119 -23.69 14.54 -19.05
N GLU A 120 -23.31 15.68 -19.64
CA GLU A 120 -22.44 15.72 -20.81
C GLU A 120 -21.12 15.00 -20.56
N LEU A 121 -20.50 15.27 -19.40
CA LEU A 121 -19.24 14.64 -19.04
C LEU A 121 -19.41 13.14 -18.80
N LYS A 122 -20.52 12.70 -18.22
CA LYS A 122 -20.82 11.28 -18.04
C LYS A 122 -21.06 10.60 -19.39
N ALA A 123 -21.85 11.20 -20.28
CA ALA A 123 -22.09 10.69 -21.63
C ALA A 123 -20.79 10.57 -22.41
N TRP A 124 -19.90 11.57 -22.31
CA TRP A 124 -18.56 11.52 -22.90
C TRP A 124 -17.69 10.40 -22.31
N ILE A 125 -17.70 10.21 -20.98
CA ILE A 125 -16.97 9.11 -20.33
C ILE A 125 -17.49 7.74 -20.81
N ASP A 126 -18.81 7.60 -20.98
CA ASP A 126 -19.42 6.36 -21.42
C ASP A 126 -19.16 6.11 -22.92
N GLU A 127 -19.29 7.13 -23.78
CA GLU A 127 -18.89 7.08 -25.20
C GLU A 127 -17.41 6.67 -25.34
N ALA A 128 -16.52 7.26 -24.54
CA ALA A 128 -15.11 6.88 -24.53
C ALA A 128 -14.90 5.40 -24.19
N LYS A 129 -15.65 4.85 -23.21
CA LYS A 129 -15.58 3.41 -22.88
C LYS A 129 -16.11 2.55 -24.02
N ASP A 130 -17.19 2.96 -24.66
CA ASP A 130 -17.80 2.24 -25.78
C ASP A 130 -16.87 2.23 -27.00
N LEU A 131 -16.11 3.31 -27.21
CA LEU A 131 -15.00 3.39 -28.17
C LEU A 131 -13.76 2.57 -27.77
N GLY A 132 -13.88 1.74 -26.73
CA GLY A 132 -12.84 0.80 -26.32
C GLY A 132 -11.86 1.38 -25.31
N TRP A 133 -12.08 2.59 -24.77
CA TRP A 133 -11.30 3.05 -23.63
C TRP A 133 -11.55 2.12 -22.44
N LYS A 134 -10.56 1.30 -22.14
CA LYS A 134 -10.53 0.49 -20.93
C LYS A 134 -9.62 1.21 -19.96
N ARG A 135 -10.12 1.45 -18.74
CA ARG A 135 -9.26 1.88 -17.64
C ARG A 135 -8.11 0.89 -17.58
N LEU A 136 -6.90 1.35 -17.87
CA LEU A 136 -5.72 0.51 -17.81
C LEU A 136 -5.68 -0.07 -16.39
N ALA A 137 -5.94 -1.38 -16.26
CA ALA A 137 -5.95 -2.06 -14.97
C ALA A 137 -4.61 -1.89 -14.25
N PHE A 138 -3.57 -1.59 -15.02
CA PHE A 138 -2.20 -1.30 -14.60
C PHE A 138 -1.82 0.16 -14.89
N ALA A 139 -2.75 1.11 -14.77
CA ALA A 139 -2.44 2.53 -14.90
C ALA A 139 -1.20 2.83 -14.05
N SER A 140 -0.12 3.20 -14.75
CA SER A 140 1.20 3.34 -14.16
C SER A 140 1.11 4.34 -13.02
N HIS A 141 1.71 4.01 -11.87
CA HIS A 141 1.71 4.85 -10.66
C HIS A 141 2.49 6.16 -10.82
N ILE A 142 2.84 6.54 -12.06
CA ILE A 142 3.60 7.73 -12.42
C ILE A 142 2.72 8.94 -12.14
N GLU A 143 3.25 9.87 -11.34
CA GLU A 143 2.57 11.11 -11.03
C GLU A 143 2.39 11.96 -12.29
N SER A 144 1.34 12.79 -12.35
CA SER A 144 1.06 13.63 -13.52
C SER A 144 2.24 14.50 -13.94
N LYS A 145 3.06 14.96 -12.98
CA LYS A 145 4.27 15.74 -13.25
C LYS A 145 5.35 14.93 -13.97
N GLN A 146 5.55 13.68 -13.52
CA GLN A 146 6.56 12.78 -14.07
C GLN A 146 6.20 12.29 -15.47
N ARG A 147 4.92 12.31 -15.86
CA ARG A 147 4.50 11.88 -17.20
C ARG A 147 5.13 12.69 -18.33
N ASN A 148 5.49 13.95 -18.07
CA ASN A 148 6.11 14.84 -19.05
C ASN A 148 7.64 14.82 -19.01
N GLU A 149 8.24 14.13 -18.04
CA GLU A 149 9.70 13.95 -17.98
C GLU A 149 10.17 13.02 -19.10
N PRO A 150 11.40 13.21 -19.64
CA PRO A 150 11.99 12.27 -20.58
C PRO A 150 12.13 10.89 -19.94
N ALA A 151 11.84 9.85 -20.72
CA ALA A 151 11.98 8.48 -20.24
C ALA A 151 13.44 8.08 -20.05
N THR A 152 13.70 7.31 -19.01
CA THR A 152 15.04 6.76 -18.79
C THR A 152 15.35 5.68 -19.84
N ALA A 153 16.62 5.50 -20.21
CA ALA A 153 17.04 4.49 -21.18
C ALA A 153 16.57 3.07 -20.81
N ALA A 154 16.55 2.75 -19.51
CA ALA A 154 16.05 1.47 -19.01
C ALA A 154 14.53 1.30 -19.18
N GLU A 155 13.74 2.36 -18.97
CA GLU A 155 12.29 2.33 -19.21
C GLU A 155 11.98 2.16 -20.71
N LEU A 156 12.76 2.81 -21.58
CA LEU A 156 12.64 2.67 -23.04
C LEU A 156 12.99 1.27 -23.52
N ALA A 157 14.12 0.71 -23.04
CA ALA A 157 14.51 -0.66 -23.34
C ALA A 157 13.40 -1.64 -22.92
N TYR A 158 12.94 -1.54 -21.68
CA TYR A 158 11.87 -2.41 -21.17
C TYR A 158 10.57 -2.28 -21.98
N ALA A 159 10.17 -1.05 -22.35
CA ALA A 159 8.97 -0.83 -23.14
C ALA A 159 9.07 -1.41 -24.55
N ARG A 160 10.24 -1.29 -25.20
CA ARG A 160 10.51 -1.91 -26.52
C ARG A 160 10.41 -3.42 -26.45
N GLU A 161 11.05 -4.02 -25.46
CA GLU A 161 10.99 -5.48 -25.34
C GLU A 161 9.56 -5.96 -25.03
N MET A 162 8.84 -5.27 -24.16
CA MET A 162 7.43 -5.59 -23.83
C MET A 162 6.53 -5.45 -25.06
N ALA A 163 6.73 -4.41 -25.87
CA ALA A 163 6.00 -4.20 -27.11
C ALA A 163 6.31 -5.30 -28.12
N ALA A 164 7.60 -5.63 -28.34
CA ALA A 164 8.02 -6.72 -29.20
C ALA A 164 7.41 -8.08 -28.78
N TYR A 165 7.41 -8.39 -27.48
CA TYR A 165 6.83 -9.63 -26.96
C TYR A 165 5.29 -9.69 -27.13
N ALA A 166 4.62 -8.54 -27.04
CA ALA A 166 3.19 -8.41 -27.31
C ALA A 166 2.85 -8.38 -28.82
N GLY A 167 3.83 -8.17 -29.70
CA GLY A 167 3.61 -7.95 -31.13
C GLY A 167 3.06 -6.54 -31.43
N LEU A 168 3.46 -5.54 -30.64
CA LEU A 168 3.09 -4.14 -30.81
C LEU A 168 4.28 -3.33 -31.32
N GLU A 169 4.01 -2.36 -32.18
CA GLU A 169 4.99 -1.37 -32.63
C GLU A 169 5.17 -0.26 -31.58
N VAL A 170 6.37 0.31 -31.53
CA VAL A 170 6.71 1.39 -30.60
C VAL A 170 6.42 2.73 -31.29
N PRO A 171 5.44 3.52 -30.82
CA PRO A 171 4.93 4.68 -31.57
C PRO A 171 5.79 5.95 -31.44
N TYR A 172 6.92 5.90 -30.72
CA TYR A 172 7.75 7.08 -30.41
C TYR A 172 9.22 6.87 -30.82
N ALA A 173 9.88 7.97 -31.19
CA ALA A 173 11.32 8.02 -31.40
C ALA A 173 12.06 7.94 -30.04
N ALA A 174 13.24 7.30 -30.04
CA ALA A 174 14.00 7.02 -28.81
C ALA A 174 14.34 8.26 -27.96
N GLY A 175 14.65 9.38 -28.61
CA GLY A 175 15.18 10.59 -27.97
C GLY A 175 14.13 11.46 -27.30
N ASP A 176 12.89 11.40 -27.77
CA ASP A 176 11.84 12.36 -27.37
C ASP A 176 10.73 11.70 -26.52
N ALA A 177 10.86 10.41 -26.24
CA ALA A 177 9.84 9.64 -25.56
C ALA A 177 9.65 10.11 -24.11
N LYS A 178 8.41 10.46 -23.77
CA LYS A 178 8.06 10.88 -22.41
C LYS A 178 7.75 9.66 -21.55
N ARG A 179 8.06 9.73 -20.25
CA ARG A 179 7.76 8.64 -19.29
C ARG A 179 6.29 8.22 -19.32
N GLY A 180 5.37 9.18 -19.52
CA GLY A 180 3.95 8.91 -19.63
C GLY A 180 3.58 8.04 -20.84
N GLU A 181 4.22 8.26 -21.99
CA GLU A 181 4.01 7.52 -23.24
C GLU A 181 4.59 6.11 -23.13
N VAL A 182 5.81 5.99 -22.61
CA VAL A 182 6.48 4.71 -22.35
C VAL A 182 5.64 3.84 -21.41
N ALA A 183 5.10 4.43 -20.34
CA ALA A 183 4.27 3.71 -19.39
C ALA A 183 2.91 3.30 -19.96
N ASN A 184 2.31 4.14 -20.83
CA ASN A 184 1.11 3.79 -21.56
C ASN A 184 1.36 2.59 -22.50
N LEU A 185 2.47 2.60 -23.24
CA LEU A 185 2.86 1.49 -24.12
C LEU A 185 3.06 0.18 -23.34
N ILE A 186 3.76 0.23 -22.19
CA ILE A 186 3.92 -0.95 -21.32
C ILE A 186 2.55 -1.47 -20.85
N ALA A 187 1.64 -0.58 -20.46
CA ALA A 187 0.31 -0.97 -20.01
C ALA A 187 -0.52 -1.60 -21.16
N GLN A 188 -0.42 -1.05 -22.37
CA GLN A 188 -1.06 -1.59 -23.57
C GLN A 188 -0.48 -2.97 -23.94
N ALA A 189 0.84 -3.12 -23.94
CA ALA A 189 1.50 -4.40 -24.16
C ALA A 189 1.05 -5.46 -23.15
N ARG A 190 0.91 -5.10 -21.87
CA ARG A 190 0.37 -6.02 -20.86
C ARG A 190 -1.08 -6.41 -21.12
N ALA A 191 -1.93 -5.46 -21.49
CA ALA A 191 -3.32 -5.75 -21.83
C ALA A 191 -3.43 -6.68 -23.04
N GLU A 192 -2.57 -6.46 -24.04
CA GLU A 192 -2.51 -7.28 -25.24
C GLU A 192 -2.02 -8.71 -24.95
N LEU A 193 -1.00 -8.87 -24.11
CA LEU A 193 -0.56 -10.19 -23.66
C LEU A 193 -1.67 -10.96 -22.91
N ILE A 194 -2.45 -10.28 -22.06
CA ILE A 194 -3.62 -10.89 -21.40
C ILE A 194 -4.65 -11.32 -22.45
N ARG A 195 -4.92 -10.48 -23.46
CA ARG A 195 -5.85 -10.80 -24.56
C ARG A 195 -5.41 -12.04 -25.34
N GLN A 196 -4.10 -12.17 -25.59
CA GLN A 196 -3.47 -13.32 -26.24
C GLN A 196 -3.36 -14.56 -25.33
N LYS A 197 -3.83 -14.48 -24.07
CA LYS A 197 -3.64 -15.52 -23.02
C LYS A 197 -2.17 -15.89 -22.79
N LYS A 198 -1.24 -14.99 -23.14
CA LYS A 198 0.19 -15.13 -22.84
C LYS A 198 0.42 -14.76 -21.37
N SER A 199 1.30 -15.49 -20.71
CA SER A 199 1.62 -15.17 -19.33
C SER A 199 2.38 -13.84 -19.27
N LEU A 200 1.88 -12.91 -18.45
CA LEU A 200 2.62 -11.72 -18.02
C LEU A 200 3.80 -12.05 -17.10
N ARG A 201 3.93 -13.33 -16.70
CA ARG A 201 4.94 -13.83 -15.79
C ARG A 201 5.54 -15.10 -16.35
N GLY A 202 6.76 -15.03 -16.87
CA GLY A 202 7.44 -16.20 -17.39
C GLY A 202 8.84 -15.89 -17.91
N PRO A 203 9.66 -16.90 -18.18
CA PRO A 203 11.01 -16.73 -18.70
C PRO A 203 11.04 -16.02 -20.06
N ALA A 204 9.93 -16.08 -20.81
CA ALA A 204 9.76 -15.39 -22.08
C ALA A 204 9.35 -13.90 -21.94
N VAL A 205 9.04 -13.44 -20.72
CA VAL A 205 8.72 -12.02 -20.48
C VAL A 205 10.03 -11.25 -20.40
N PRO A 206 10.17 -10.14 -21.13
CA PRO A 206 11.45 -9.45 -21.22
C PRO A 206 12.03 -8.92 -19.91
N SER A 207 13.33 -8.65 -19.96
CA SER A 207 14.31 -8.26 -18.94
C SER A 207 14.05 -6.90 -18.29
N GLY A 208 12.81 -6.59 -17.92
CA GLY A 208 12.51 -5.46 -17.04
C GLY A 208 13.25 -5.58 -15.72
N PRO A 209 13.50 -4.48 -14.99
CA PRO A 209 14.09 -4.55 -13.67
C PRO A 209 13.22 -5.40 -12.74
N SER A 210 13.86 -6.18 -11.86
CA SER A 210 13.15 -6.93 -10.82
C SER A 210 12.18 -6.04 -10.05
N THR A 211 10.98 -6.56 -9.74
CA THR A 211 10.02 -5.77 -8.97
C THR A 211 10.48 -5.66 -7.51
N TRP A 212 10.14 -4.56 -6.83
CA TRP A 212 10.46 -4.40 -5.40
C TRP A 212 9.98 -5.58 -4.54
N PRO A 213 8.75 -6.14 -4.71
CA PRO A 213 8.33 -7.33 -3.99
C PRO A 213 9.18 -8.57 -4.27
N GLN A 214 9.68 -8.77 -5.49
CA GLN A 214 10.59 -9.89 -5.80
C GLN A 214 11.93 -9.70 -5.08
N ARG A 215 12.52 -8.51 -5.15
CA ARG A 215 13.77 -8.18 -4.41
C ARG A 215 13.63 -8.43 -2.91
N VAL A 216 12.52 -8.00 -2.32
CA VAL A 216 12.23 -8.23 -0.89
C VAL A 216 12.05 -9.71 -0.59
N ARG A 217 11.37 -10.47 -1.45
CA ARG A 217 11.22 -11.92 -1.27
C ARG A 217 12.55 -12.66 -1.37
N LEU A 218 13.38 -12.32 -2.36
CA LEU A 218 14.72 -12.89 -2.52
C LEU A 218 15.57 -12.62 -1.27
N ARG A 219 15.58 -11.38 -0.78
CA ARG A 219 16.29 -11.02 0.46
C ARG A 219 15.78 -11.80 1.68
N LYS A 220 14.46 -11.99 1.80
CA LYS A 220 13.85 -12.80 2.88
C LYS A 220 14.23 -14.28 2.80
N LEU A 221 14.49 -14.79 1.60
CA LEU A 221 14.96 -16.16 1.38
C LEU A 221 16.48 -16.30 1.48
N GLY A 222 17.20 -15.22 1.86
CA GLY A 222 18.66 -15.21 2.00
C GLY A 222 19.42 -15.13 0.68
N ALA A 223 18.75 -14.89 -0.44
CA ALA A 223 19.43 -14.72 -1.73
C ALA A 223 20.02 -13.31 -1.87
N GLN A 224 21.25 -13.23 -2.40
CA GLN A 224 21.86 -11.96 -2.77
C GLN A 224 21.09 -11.32 -3.93
N VAL A 225 20.68 -10.07 -3.72
CA VAL A 225 19.98 -9.26 -4.72
C VAL A 225 21.01 -8.30 -5.31
N THR A 226 21.51 -8.63 -6.51
CA THR A 226 22.39 -7.76 -7.26
C THR A 226 21.62 -6.56 -7.80
N GLU A 227 22.26 -5.39 -7.82
CA GLU A 227 21.71 -4.23 -8.53
C GLU A 227 21.73 -4.54 -10.03
N GLY A 228 20.60 -4.31 -10.72
CA GLY A 228 20.42 -4.71 -12.12
C GLY A 228 19.80 -6.10 -12.34
N LEU A 229 19.47 -6.85 -11.29
CA LEU A 229 18.77 -8.14 -11.44
C LEU A 229 17.46 -7.94 -12.22
N THR A 230 17.34 -8.64 -13.34
CA THR A 230 16.16 -8.57 -14.21
C THR A 230 14.98 -9.31 -13.58
N TRP A 231 13.78 -9.05 -14.07
CA TRP A 231 12.54 -9.66 -13.61
C TRP A 231 12.56 -11.17 -13.82
N GLY A 232 13.01 -11.62 -14.99
CA GLY A 232 13.13 -13.04 -15.34
C GLY A 232 14.13 -13.77 -14.46
N GLU A 233 15.31 -13.20 -14.24
CA GLU A 233 16.32 -13.77 -13.34
C GLU A 233 15.83 -13.83 -11.89
N ALA A 234 15.17 -12.76 -11.42
CA ALA A 234 14.62 -12.70 -10.08
C ALA A 234 13.53 -13.77 -9.87
N GLU A 235 12.65 -13.96 -10.85
CA GLU A 235 11.61 -14.99 -10.80
C GLU A 235 12.21 -16.39 -10.86
N LYS A 236 13.20 -16.63 -11.74
CA LYS A 236 13.92 -17.90 -11.83
C LYS A 236 14.59 -18.26 -10.50
N ARG A 237 15.30 -17.31 -9.87
CA ARG A 237 15.88 -17.50 -8.54
C ARG A 237 14.83 -17.78 -7.46
N LEU A 238 13.69 -17.10 -7.50
CA LEU A 238 12.59 -17.38 -6.58
C LEU A 238 12.04 -18.80 -6.77
N GLN A 239 11.89 -19.27 -8.01
CA GLN A 239 11.43 -20.62 -8.32
C GLN A 239 12.43 -21.67 -7.84
N GLU A 240 13.72 -21.47 -8.07
CA GLU A 240 14.80 -22.34 -7.57
C GLU A 240 14.78 -22.43 -6.04
N LEU A 241 14.67 -21.31 -5.33
CA LEU A 241 14.59 -21.28 -3.86
C LEU A 241 13.31 -21.95 -3.33
N HIS A 242 12.18 -21.78 -4.02
CA HIS A 242 10.93 -22.46 -3.67
C HIS A 242 11.04 -23.98 -3.89
N ALA A 243 11.67 -24.42 -4.98
CA ALA A 243 11.91 -25.82 -5.26
C ALA A 243 12.84 -26.45 -4.20
N LEU A 244 13.94 -25.77 -3.86
CA LEU A 244 14.86 -26.18 -2.78
C LEU A 244 14.15 -26.25 -1.43
N ALA A 245 13.32 -25.27 -1.08
CA ALA A 245 12.54 -25.29 0.15
C ALA A 245 11.53 -26.45 0.18
N LYS A 246 10.91 -26.77 -0.96
CA LYS A 246 10.00 -27.91 -1.10
C LYS A 246 10.74 -29.25 -0.98
N ALA A 247 11.91 -29.38 -1.59
CA ALA A 247 12.76 -30.56 -1.49
C ALA A 247 13.18 -30.83 -0.03
N ARG A 248 13.73 -29.81 0.66
CA ARG A 248 14.08 -29.89 2.10
C ARG A 248 12.89 -30.26 2.99
N ARG A 249 11.69 -29.78 2.66
CA ARG A 249 10.46 -30.13 3.40
C ARG A 249 10.07 -31.59 3.19
N ASN A 250 10.24 -32.12 1.98
CA ASN A 250 9.95 -33.51 1.66
C ASN A 250 10.96 -34.46 2.32
N GLU A 251 12.25 -34.12 2.30
CA GLU A 251 13.30 -34.89 3.02
C GLU A 251 12.97 -35.02 4.51
N ARG A 252 12.64 -33.91 5.18
CA ARG A 252 12.26 -33.91 6.60
C ARG A 252 10.99 -34.71 6.91
N ARG A 253 10.11 -34.91 5.92
CA ARG A 253 8.88 -35.72 6.08
C ARG A 253 9.12 -37.19 5.78
N GLY A 254 10.05 -37.51 4.87
CA GLY A 254 10.41 -38.88 4.52
C GLY A 254 11.15 -39.60 5.65
N THR A 255 12.03 -38.90 6.37
CA THR A 255 12.76 -39.47 7.52
C THR A 255 11.88 -39.76 8.73
N ALA A 256 10.71 -39.13 8.85
CA ALA A 256 9.78 -39.37 9.96
C ALA A 256 8.85 -40.58 9.74
N ALA A 257 8.73 -41.09 8.50
CA ALA A 257 7.80 -42.19 8.16
C ALA A 257 8.50 -43.55 7.93
N SER A 258 9.84 -43.60 7.94
CA SER A 258 10.63 -44.81 7.67
C SER A 258 11.20 -45.47 8.93
N GLY A 259 10.95 -44.93 10.13
CA GLY A 259 11.54 -45.42 11.38
C GLY A 259 10.77 -46.51 12.13
N GLU A 260 9.60 -46.94 11.64
CA GLU A 260 8.69 -47.77 12.44
C GLU A 260 8.10 -48.95 11.65
N LYS A 261 8.98 -49.76 11.02
CA LYS A 261 8.67 -51.16 10.68
C LYS A 261 9.93 -51.95 10.34
N GLY A 262 10.28 -52.88 11.23
CA GLY A 262 10.88 -54.15 10.84
C GLY A 262 12.38 -54.30 11.06
N ILE A 263 12.76 -54.65 12.28
CA ILE A 263 13.88 -55.57 12.50
C ILE A 263 13.42 -56.93 11.97
N ALA A 264 13.90 -57.34 10.80
CA ALA A 264 13.96 -58.74 10.40
C ALA A 264 15.24 -58.94 9.58
N LYS A 265 16.07 -59.84 10.10
CA LYS A 265 17.35 -60.29 9.54
C LYS A 265 17.15 -60.83 8.12
N GLU A 266 17.97 -60.38 7.18
CA GLU A 266 18.48 -61.28 6.15
C GLU A 266 19.81 -60.74 5.61
N ALA A 267 20.83 -61.56 5.77
CA ALA A 267 22.18 -61.34 5.28
C ALA A 267 22.22 -61.64 3.78
N VAL A 268 22.66 -60.69 2.98
CA VAL A 268 23.22 -60.95 1.64
C VAL A 268 24.42 -60.04 1.47
N GLU A 269 25.59 -60.65 1.53
CA GLU A 269 26.87 -60.09 1.11
C GLU A 269 26.77 -59.59 -0.33
N ARG A 270 27.20 -58.35 -0.57
CA ARG A 270 27.79 -57.96 -1.85
C ARG A 270 28.90 -56.96 -1.62
N ASP A 271 30.08 -57.40 -2.02
CA ASP A 271 31.33 -56.68 -2.06
C ASP A 271 31.31 -55.44 -2.96
N LEU A 272 32.04 -54.42 -2.47
CA LEU A 272 32.93 -53.49 -3.17
C LEU A 272 32.40 -52.75 -4.42
N VAL A 273 32.32 -51.42 -4.34
CA VAL A 273 33.35 -50.53 -4.92
C VAL A 273 33.23 -49.14 -4.29
N GLU A 274 34.38 -48.64 -3.87
CA GLU A 274 34.64 -47.37 -3.21
C GLU A 274 34.36 -46.18 -4.13
N GLU A 275 33.73 -45.12 -3.60
CA GLU A 275 34.28 -43.76 -3.67
C GLU A 275 33.50 -42.82 -2.74
N SER A 276 34.23 -42.22 -1.81
CA SER A 276 33.75 -41.34 -0.74
C SER A 276 33.22 -40.01 -1.25
N PRO A 277 32.32 -39.35 -0.48
CA PRO A 277 32.78 -38.09 0.10
C PRO A 277 32.44 -37.97 1.59
N LYS A 278 33.52 -37.81 2.38
CA LYS A 278 33.64 -36.93 3.55
C LYS A 278 32.35 -36.76 4.39
N MET A 279 32.05 -37.78 5.21
CA MET A 279 31.01 -37.69 6.22
C MET A 279 31.29 -36.54 7.18
N LYS A 280 30.29 -35.67 7.35
CA LYS A 280 30.19 -34.75 8.48
C LYS A 280 29.99 -35.57 9.76
N SER A 281 30.74 -35.21 10.78
CA SER A 281 30.79 -35.83 12.10
C SER A 281 29.40 -36.06 12.70
N THR A 282 29.19 -37.27 13.21
CA THR A 282 28.01 -37.76 13.94
C THR A 282 27.66 -36.94 15.19
N GLU A 283 28.56 -36.09 15.69
CA GLU A 283 28.30 -35.17 16.82
C GLU A 283 27.20 -34.13 16.55
N GLU A 284 26.94 -33.75 15.30
CA GLU A 284 25.92 -32.73 14.99
C GLU A 284 24.48 -33.30 15.07
N VAL A 285 24.34 -34.62 14.87
CA VAL A 285 23.04 -35.32 14.92
C VAL A 285 22.61 -35.58 16.36
N ASP A 286 23.55 -35.93 17.25
CA ASP A 286 23.24 -36.14 18.67
C ASP A 286 22.97 -34.82 19.42
N ARG A 287 23.59 -33.71 18.99
CA ARG A 287 23.29 -32.36 19.52
C ARG A 287 21.86 -31.91 19.21
N ALA A 288 21.35 -32.23 18.01
CA ALA A 288 19.97 -31.91 17.62
C ALA A 288 18.91 -32.76 18.34
N ARG A 289 19.22 -34.02 18.69
CA ARG A 289 18.33 -34.85 19.53
C ARG A 289 18.29 -34.38 20.99
N SER A 290 19.40 -33.87 21.53
CA SER A 290 19.44 -33.36 22.91
C SER A 290 18.65 -32.06 23.14
N GLU A 291 18.36 -31.28 22.09
CA GLU A 291 17.53 -30.08 22.20
C GLU A 291 16.02 -30.38 22.31
N GLU A 292 15.55 -31.54 21.81
CA GLU A 292 14.13 -31.91 21.87
C GLU A 292 13.68 -32.34 23.28
N ASP A 293 14.60 -32.85 24.09
CA ASP A 293 14.36 -33.25 25.49
C ASP A 293 14.61 -32.12 26.50
N ASN A 294 14.89 -30.90 26.03
CA ASN A 294 15.05 -29.76 26.92
C ASN A 294 13.69 -29.41 27.58
N PRO A 295 13.59 -29.48 28.92
CA PRO A 295 12.35 -29.22 29.65
C PRO A 295 11.80 -27.80 29.40
N GLU A 296 12.67 -26.85 29.02
CA GLU A 296 12.23 -25.51 28.64
C GLU A 296 11.40 -25.49 27.35
N TRP A 297 11.78 -26.28 26.34
CA TRP A 297 11.04 -26.35 25.08
C TRP A 297 9.66 -26.99 25.27
N ALA A 298 9.56 -27.99 26.15
CA ALA A 298 8.29 -28.57 26.57
C ALA A 298 7.39 -27.52 27.26
N ARG A 299 7.96 -26.70 28.16
CA ARG A 299 7.25 -25.60 28.83
C ARG A 299 6.76 -24.55 27.84
N ILE A 300 7.58 -24.13 26.88
CA ILE A 300 7.20 -23.18 25.82
C ILE A 300 6.06 -23.77 24.96
N ARG A 301 6.14 -25.06 24.61
CA ARG A 301 5.13 -25.75 23.81
C ARG A 301 3.78 -25.79 24.52
N MET A 302 3.78 -26.02 25.83
CA MET A 302 2.58 -25.97 26.68
C MET A 302 2.00 -24.56 26.76
N LEU A 303 2.82 -23.54 27.04
CA LEU A 303 2.37 -22.13 27.09
C LEU A 303 1.77 -21.68 25.75
N ARG A 304 2.35 -22.09 24.62
CA ARG A 304 1.80 -21.82 23.27
C ARG A 304 0.49 -22.57 22.99
N LYS A 305 0.26 -23.73 23.62
CA LYS A 305 -0.99 -24.50 23.50
C LYS A 305 -2.10 -23.86 24.32
N GLU A 306 -1.80 -23.48 25.57
CA GLU A 306 -2.73 -22.77 26.46
C GLU A 306 -3.15 -21.41 25.88
N LEU A 307 -2.19 -20.65 25.34
CA LEU A 307 -2.49 -19.36 24.71
C LEU A 307 -3.36 -19.51 23.47
N ARG A 308 -3.14 -20.54 22.64
CA ARG A 308 -4.01 -20.83 21.48
C ARG A 308 -5.42 -21.20 21.94
N ALA A 309 -5.56 -22.04 22.97
CA ALA A 309 -6.87 -22.39 23.53
C ALA A 309 -7.64 -21.15 24.00
N LEU A 310 -6.95 -20.20 24.65
CA LEU A 310 -7.55 -18.94 25.09
C LEU A 310 -7.88 -17.97 23.95
N GLU A 311 -7.08 -17.94 22.87
CA GLU A 311 -7.38 -17.12 21.68
C GLU A 311 -8.61 -17.62 20.90
N TYR A 312 -8.85 -18.94 20.88
CA TYR A 312 -10.01 -19.55 20.22
C TYR A 312 -11.28 -19.49 21.09
N SER A 313 -11.16 -19.44 22.41
CA SER A 313 -12.28 -19.11 23.28
C SER A 313 -12.59 -17.62 23.17
N ALA A 314 -13.85 -17.22 22.92
CA ALA A 314 -14.20 -15.81 22.91
C ALA A 314 -13.81 -15.20 24.27
N PRO A 315 -12.94 -14.16 24.32
CA PRO A 315 -12.49 -13.55 25.58
C PRO A 315 -13.67 -12.80 26.18
N SER A 316 -14.47 -13.53 26.94
CA SER A 316 -15.77 -13.09 27.46
C SER A 316 -15.63 -12.56 28.89
N THR A 317 -14.56 -12.93 29.60
CA THR A 317 -14.32 -12.51 30.98
C THR A 317 -13.01 -11.73 31.13
N GLN A 318 -13.00 -10.78 32.09
CA GLN A 318 -11.78 -10.05 32.47
C GLN A 318 -10.64 -10.98 32.90
N GLN A 319 -10.99 -12.12 33.51
CA GLN A 319 -10.05 -13.16 33.91
C GLN A 319 -9.35 -13.81 32.70
N GLN A 320 -10.07 -14.10 31.61
CA GLN A 320 -9.47 -14.63 30.38
C GLN A 320 -8.50 -13.63 29.75
N THR A 321 -8.81 -12.34 29.74
CA THR A 321 -7.88 -11.31 29.24
C THR A 321 -6.66 -11.13 30.12
N LYS A 322 -6.81 -11.20 31.44
CA LYS A 322 -5.67 -11.17 32.38
C LYS A 322 -4.75 -12.37 32.16
N ARG A 323 -5.31 -13.56 32.00
CA ARG A 323 -4.56 -14.80 31.74
C ARG A 323 -3.84 -14.76 30.38
N LEU A 324 -4.48 -14.21 29.34
CA LEU A 324 -3.89 -14.07 28.01
C LEU A 324 -2.70 -13.08 28.04
N LEU A 325 -2.82 -11.98 28.78
CA LEU A 325 -1.72 -11.03 28.99
C LEU A 325 -0.55 -11.67 29.75
N GLU A 326 -0.83 -12.43 30.81
CA GLU A 326 0.17 -13.13 31.61
C GLU A 326 0.96 -14.15 30.79
N LEU A 327 0.27 -15.00 30.03
CA LEU A 327 0.92 -16.00 29.15
C LEU A 327 1.70 -15.34 28.00
N SER A 328 1.22 -14.20 27.50
CA SER A 328 1.93 -13.42 26.49
C SER A 328 3.22 -12.81 27.04
N ALA A 329 3.18 -12.30 28.28
CA ALA A 329 4.35 -11.76 28.98
C ALA A 329 5.41 -12.84 29.24
N GLN A 330 5.00 -14.06 29.62
CA GLN A 330 5.91 -15.18 29.82
C GLN A 330 6.60 -15.63 28.51
N LEU A 331 5.96 -15.45 27.36
CA LEU A 331 6.51 -15.83 26.05
C LEU A 331 7.35 -14.72 25.39
N LEU A 332 7.13 -13.46 25.74
CA LEU A 332 7.75 -12.28 25.10
C LEU A 332 9.29 -12.32 25.03
N PRO A 333 10.04 -12.70 26.08
CA PRO A 333 11.50 -12.77 26.03
C PRO A 333 12.04 -13.86 25.08
N ARG A 334 11.19 -14.78 24.65
CA ARG A 334 11.56 -16.00 23.90
C ARG A 334 11.00 -16.01 22.47
N LEU A 335 10.43 -14.88 22.02
CA LEU A 335 9.89 -14.71 20.67
C LEU A 335 10.87 -13.93 19.80
N THR A 336 10.83 -14.20 18.50
CA THR A 336 11.50 -13.31 17.55
C THR A 336 10.84 -11.93 17.59
N TRP A 337 11.62 -10.87 17.32
CA TRP A 337 11.12 -9.50 17.40
C TRP A 337 9.84 -9.26 16.56
N GLY A 338 9.75 -9.90 15.39
CA GLY A 338 8.55 -9.84 14.53
C GLY A 338 7.31 -10.49 15.16
N GLU A 339 7.47 -11.64 15.82
CA GLU A 339 6.39 -12.33 16.52
C GLU A 339 5.92 -11.55 17.75
N ALA A 340 6.86 -10.98 18.50
CA ALA A 340 6.57 -10.13 19.66
C ALA A 340 5.77 -8.87 19.25
N HIS A 341 6.18 -8.22 18.16
CA HIS A 341 5.53 -7.00 17.68
C HIS A 341 4.10 -7.23 17.15
N GLU A 342 3.87 -8.29 16.36
CA GLU A 342 2.51 -8.63 15.90
C GLU A 342 1.59 -9.03 17.07
N ARG A 343 2.13 -9.71 18.08
CA ARG A 343 1.38 -10.06 19.29
C ARG A 343 1.01 -8.85 20.13
N LEU A 344 1.94 -7.90 20.33
CA LEU A 344 1.65 -6.64 21.01
C LEU A 344 0.53 -5.86 20.32
N LYS A 345 0.53 -5.80 18.98
CA LYS A 345 -0.57 -5.16 18.22
C LYS A 345 -1.91 -5.86 18.42
N LYS A 346 -1.94 -7.20 18.46
CA LYS A 346 -3.18 -7.96 18.70
C LYS A 346 -3.73 -7.70 20.10
N LEU A 347 -2.86 -7.73 21.11
CA LEU A 347 -3.21 -7.40 22.50
C LEU A 347 -3.75 -5.97 22.61
N GLU A 348 -3.10 -5.01 21.96
CA GLU A 348 -3.53 -3.61 21.97
C GLU A 348 -4.93 -3.45 21.35
N ARG A 349 -5.23 -4.17 20.26
CA ARG A 349 -6.58 -4.19 19.66
C ARG A 349 -7.61 -4.83 20.59
N ALA A 350 -7.27 -5.94 21.25
CA ALA A 350 -8.16 -6.61 22.19
C ALA A 350 -8.51 -5.72 23.38
N VAL A 351 -7.52 -5.08 24.00
CA VAL A 351 -7.70 -4.15 25.12
C VAL A 351 -8.52 -2.92 24.70
N LYS A 352 -8.21 -2.31 23.54
CA LYS A 352 -9.01 -1.19 23.01
C LYS A 352 -10.46 -1.58 22.78
N SER A 353 -10.71 -2.79 22.27
CA SER A 353 -12.07 -3.28 22.03
C SER A 353 -12.88 -3.47 23.31
N GLN A 354 -12.25 -3.90 24.40
CA GLN A 354 -12.90 -4.02 25.72
C GLN A 354 -13.16 -2.64 26.34
N ASN A 355 -12.21 -1.71 26.27
CA ASN A 355 -12.39 -0.35 26.81
C ASN A 355 -13.50 0.43 26.09
N VAL A 356 -13.69 0.21 24.79
CA VAL A 356 -14.80 0.81 24.03
C VAL A 356 -16.15 0.21 24.47
N LYS A 357 -16.20 -1.09 24.78
CA LYS A 357 -17.42 -1.75 25.27
C LYS A 357 -17.79 -1.31 26.70
N SER A 358 -16.81 -1.21 27.61
CA SER A 358 -17.05 -0.78 29.01
C SER A 358 -17.38 0.71 29.13
N SER A 359 -16.75 1.57 28.31
CA SER A 359 -17.10 2.99 28.25
C SER A 359 -18.47 3.24 27.61
N GLY A 360 -18.86 2.44 26.63
CA GLY A 360 -20.19 2.50 26.00
C GLY A 360 -21.32 2.10 26.96
N THR A 361 -21.11 1.08 27.80
CA THR A 361 -22.08 0.67 28.82
C THR A 361 -22.12 1.66 29.98
N ALA A 362 -20.98 2.17 30.45
CA ALA A 362 -20.92 3.20 31.49
C ALA A 362 -21.56 4.53 31.05
N ALA A 363 -21.36 4.95 29.80
CA ALA A 363 -22.00 6.14 29.24
C ALA A 363 -23.52 5.97 29.06
N ARG A 364 -24.00 4.76 28.73
CA ARG A 364 -25.43 4.44 28.68
C ARG A 364 -26.06 4.39 30.08
N ALA A 365 -25.38 3.83 31.08
CA ALA A 365 -25.84 3.82 32.46
C ALA A 365 -25.93 5.23 33.06
N LYS A 366 -24.93 6.10 32.82
CA LYS A 366 -24.99 7.52 33.21
C LYS A 366 -26.12 8.28 32.52
N LYS A 367 -26.44 7.95 31.26
CA LYS A 367 -27.53 8.59 30.51
C LYS A 367 -28.92 8.09 30.92
N ALA A 368 -29.03 6.87 31.46
CA ALA A 368 -30.25 6.35 32.06
C ALA A 368 -30.53 7.04 33.41
N ASN A 369 -29.53 7.11 34.31
CA ASN A 369 -29.69 7.78 35.61
C ASN A 369 -29.88 9.30 35.48
N GLY A 370 -29.22 9.95 34.51
CA GLY A 370 -29.39 11.39 34.28
C GLY A 370 -30.79 11.77 33.76
N LYS A 371 -31.52 10.85 33.12
CA LYS A 371 -32.92 11.08 32.70
C LYS A 371 -33.91 10.94 33.85
N GLU A 372 -33.59 10.13 34.86
CA GLU A 372 -34.46 9.91 36.02
C GLU A 372 -34.36 11.07 37.03
N ILE A 373 -33.21 11.72 37.12
CA ILE A 373 -32.99 12.90 37.97
C ILE A 373 -33.64 14.17 37.37
N VAL A 374 -33.50 14.38 36.06
CA VAL A 374 -34.11 15.55 35.38
C VAL A 374 -35.64 15.43 35.27
N GLY A 375 -36.19 14.22 35.30
CA GLY A 375 -37.64 13.99 35.33
C GLY A 375 -38.32 14.31 36.66
N ARG A 376 -37.59 14.41 37.77
CA ARG A 376 -38.14 14.74 39.10
C ARG A 376 -38.02 16.22 39.49
N GLU A 377 -37.10 16.98 38.90
CA GLU A 377 -36.97 18.42 39.15
C GLU A 377 -37.92 19.26 38.27
N LEU A 378 -38.20 18.84 37.03
CA LEU A 378 -39.11 19.57 36.14
C LEU A 378 -40.61 19.44 36.46
N VAL A 379 -40.99 18.56 37.40
CA VAL A 379 -42.37 18.45 37.90
C VAL A 379 -42.63 19.37 39.09
N LYS A 380 -41.59 19.94 39.72
CA LYS A 380 -41.74 20.91 40.81
C LYS A 380 -41.73 22.37 40.35
N GLU A 381 -41.01 22.72 39.27
CA GLU A 381 -40.98 24.11 38.78
C GLU A 381 -42.17 24.50 37.88
N SER A 382 -42.93 23.53 37.34
CA SER A 382 -44.07 23.84 36.46
C SER A 382 -45.37 24.18 37.21
N ALA A 383 -45.36 24.16 38.55
CA ALA A 383 -46.52 24.46 39.39
C ALA A 383 -46.53 25.90 39.96
N GLU A 384 -45.44 26.69 39.82
CA GLU A 384 -45.33 28.02 40.44
C GLU A 384 -45.29 29.21 39.47
N MET A 385 -45.32 29.01 38.14
CA MET A 385 -45.36 30.13 37.18
C MET A 385 -46.70 30.26 36.44
N LYS A 386 -47.78 30.42 37.20
CA LYS A 386 -49.07 30.94 36.71
C LYS A 386 -49.54 32.12 37.56
N SER A 387 -48.77 33.20 37.59
CA SER A 387 -49.28 34.53 37.94
C SER A 387 -48.35 35.62 37.40
N ALA A 388 -48.96 36.67 36.85
CA ALA A 388 -48.35 37.83 36.18
C ALA A 388 -47.67 37.52 34.83
N GLY A 389 -47.77 38.30 33.78
CA GLY A 389 -48.28 39.65 33.59
C GLY A 389 -47.82 40.11 32.22
N LYS A 390 -48.71 40.78 31.50
CA LYS A 390 -48.62 41.26 30.12
C LYS A 390 -47.78 42.53 30.05
N VAL A 391 -46.71 42.62 29.23
CA VAL A 391 -46.15 43.90 28.72
C VAL A 391 -45.43 43.70 27.38
N ASP A 392 -45.70 44.62 26.44
CA ASP A 392 -45.09 44.81 25.12
C ASP A 392 -43.58 45.09 25.14
N GLY A 393 -42.90 44.89 24.00
CA GLY A 393 -41.55 45.41 23.80
C GLY A 393 -40.87 45.01 22.49
N ALA A 394 -41.03 45.85 21.47
CA ALA A 394 -40.21 45.85 20.25
C ALA A 394 -38.79 46.44 20.52
N LYS A 395 -37.79 45.91 19.79
CA LYS A 395 -36.33 46.25 19.65
C LYS A 395 -35.53 44.98 19.95
N SER A 396 -34.68 44.41 19.09
CA SER A 396 -33.65 45.02 18.25
C SER A 396 -33.25 44.03 17.12
N LYS A 397 -33.13 44.52 15.89
CA LYS A 397 -32.52 43.80 14.75
C LYS A 397 -31.24 44.54 14.36
N GLU A 398 -30.20 44.48 15.18
CA GLU A 398 -28.91 45.10 14.82
C GLU A 398 -27.68 44.43 15.44
N GLU A 399 -27.76 43.14 15.79
CA GLU A 399 -26.63 42.42 16.41
C GLU A 399 -26.04 41.28 15.55
N THR A 400 -26.57 41.06 14.34
CA THR A 400 -26.19 39.90 13.52
C THR A 400 -25.10 40.19 12.48
N ALA A 401 -24.88 41.45 12.10
CA ALA A 401 -23.87 41.81 11.10
C ALA A 401 -22.43 41.87 11.68
N GLU A 402 -22.26 42.38 12.91
CA GLU A 402 -20.94 42.49 13.53
C GLU A 402 -20.43 41.13 14.03
N GLY A 403 -21.33 40.28 14.51
CA GLY A 403 -21.02 38.89 14.86
C GLY A 403 -20.56 38.06 13.64
N ALA A 404 -21.10 38.34 12.45
CA ALA A 404 -20.68 37.70 11.21
C ALA A 404 -19.30 38.21 10.72
N ARG A 405 -19.03 39.52 10.84
CA ARG A 405 -17.72 40.12 10.50
C ARG A 405 -16.60 39.60 11.41
N ARG A 406 -16.84 39.46 12.73
CA ARG A 406 -15.85 38.90 13.68
C ARG A 406 -15.55 37.41 13.42
N ARG A 407 -16.49 36.65 12.86
CA ARG A 407 -16.26 35.24 12.45
C ARG A 407 -15.47 35.11 11.15
N MET A 408 -15.61 36.05 10.22
CA MET A 408 -14.84 36.07 8.96
C MET A 408 -13.38 36.45 9.21
N LEU A 409 -13.11 37.44 10.06
CA LEU A 409 -11.75 37.84 10.46
C LEU A 409 -10.98 36.73 11.20
N ARG A 410 -11.67 35.90 12.00
CA ARG A 410 -11.05 34.72 12.65
C ARG A 410 -10.79 33.54 11.70
N LYS A 411 -11.45 33.48 10.54
CA LYS A 411 -11.18 32.45 9.51
C LYS A 411 -10.02 32.84 8.59
N GLY A 412 -9.81 34.14 8.31
CA GLY A 412 -8.65 34.62 7.54
C GLY A 412 -7.30 34.33 8.21
N GLN A 413 -7.20 34.50 9.52
CA GLN A 413 -5.93 34.32 10.25
C GLN A 413 -5.51 32.86 10.52
N ARG A 414 -6.34 31.87 10.17
CA ARG A 414 -5.97 30.43 10.24
C ARG A 414 -5.38 29.91 8.93
N GLY A 415 -5.52 30.63 7.82
CA GLY A 415 -5.00 30.23 6.51
C GLY A 415 -3.50 30.53 6.30
N GLU A 416 -2.97 31.56 6.97
CA GLU A 416 -1.58 32.02 6.72
C GLU A 416 -0.53 31.45 7.68
N ARG A 417 -0.93 30.66 8.68
CA ARG A 417 0.03 30.00 9.61
C ARG A 417 0.62 28.69 9.09
N TYR A 418 0.31 28.28 7.86
CA TYR A 418 0.84 27.05 7.24
C TYR A 418 1.79 27.31 6.06
N ARG A 419 2.44 28.49 6.01
CA ARG A 419 3.55 28.76 5.09
C ARG A 419 4.73 29.42 5.81
N ARG A 420 5.28 28.74 6.81
CA ARG A 420 6.69 28.88 7.22
C ARG A 420 7.36 27.52 7.08
N PRO A 421 8.60 27.45 6.58
CA PRO A 421 9.22 26.17 6.21
C PRO A 421 9.41 25.32 7.46
N ALA A 422 8.95 24.06 7.41
CA ALA A 422 8.95 23.09 8.51
C ALA A 422 10.29 23.02 9.28
N ALA A 423 11.39 23.35 8.59
CA ALA A 423 12.74 23.50 9.13
C ALA A 423 12.85 24.43 10.34
N LYS A 424 12.26 25.63 10.27
CA LYS A 424 12.42 26.62 11.34
C LYS A 424 11.67 26.19 12.61
N TRP A 425 10.45 25.70 12.44
CA TRP A 425 9.65 25.20 13.55
C TRP A 425 10.29 23.99 14.24
N GLN A 426 10.89 23.05 13.49
CA GLN A 426 11.56 21.88 14.08
C GLN A 426 12.88 22.25 14.78
N LYS A 427 13.65 23.20 14.22
CA LYS A 427 14.86 23.74 14.88
C LYS A 427 14.52 24.49 16.16
N ASP A 428 13.50 25.34 16.14
CA ASP A 428 13.04 26.08 17.32
C ASP A 428 12.53 25.11 18.42
N ARG A 429 11.83 24.04 18.02
CA ARG A 429 11.33 23.02 18.95
C ARG A 429 12.41 22.15 19.59
N LEU A 430 13.50 21.86 18.87
CA LEU A 430 14.65 21.15 19.45
C LEU A 430 15.44 22.04 20.40
N ARG A 431 15.52 23.34 20.09
CA ARG A 431 16.11 24.35 20.98
C ARG A 431 15.31 24.50 22.29
N GLU A 432 13.97 24.48 22.22
CA GLU A 432 13.07 24.44 23.39
C GLU A 432 13.26 23.18 24.26
N LEU A 433 13.69 22.06 23.67
CA LEU A 433 13.96 20.80 24.38
C LEU A 433 15.42 20.68 24.85
N GLY A 434 16.22 21.75 24.77
CA GLY A 434 17.62 21.78 25.17
C GLY A 434 18.57 20.99 24.25
N ALA A 435 18.12 20.57 23.07
CA ALA A 435 18.90 19.79 22.13
C ALA A 435 19.54 20.69 21.06
N GLN A 436 20.87 20.64 20.93
CA GLN A 436 21.61 21.34 19.88
C GLN A 436 21.51 20.54 18.56
N TRP A 437 21.22 21.22 17.45
CA TRP A 437 21.11 20.58 16.13
C TRP A 437 22.52 20.18 15.64
N PRO A 438 22.82 18.89 15.39
CA PRO A 438 24.14 18.50 14.90
C PRO A 438 24.32 18.97 13.46
N GLU A 439 25.44 19.63 13.16
CA GLU A 439 25.83 19.91 11.78
C GLU A 439 26.12 18.57 11.07
N GLY A 440 25.62 18.41 9.84
CA GLY A 440 25.80 17.19 9.03
C GLY A 440 24.65 16.18 9.03
N LEU A 441 23.62 16.33 9.88
CA LEU A 441 22.49 15.38 9.88
C LEU A 441 21.55 15.59 8.68
N THR A 442 21.25 14.52 7.96
CA THR A 442 20.25 14.56 6.87
C THR A 442 18.83 14.70 7.43
N TRP A 443 17.91 15.18 6.59
CA TRP A 443 16.51 15.38 6.97
C TRP A 443 15.79 14.11 7.47
N VAL A 444 16.16 12.96 6.91
CA VAL A 444 15.57 11.66 7.28
C VAL A 444 16.04 11.26 8.68
N GLU A 445 17.32 11.44 8.99
CA GLU A 445 17.91 11.14 10.30
C GLU A 445 17.35 12.06 11.39
N ALA A 446 17.13 13.34 11.07
CA ALA A 446 16.54 14.29 12.01
C ALA A 446 15.08 13.92 12.38
N ASP A 447 14.29 13.45 11.41
CA ASP A 447 12.90 13.03 11.64
C ASP A 447 12.82 11.70 12.42
N GLU A 448 13.71 10.75 12.14
CA GLU A 448 13.88 9.52 12.94
C GLU A 448 14.22 9.85 14.40
N ARG A 449 15.20 10.74 14.62
CA ARG A 449 15.65 11.13 15.96
C ARG A 449 14.57 11.90 16.74
N LEU A 450 13.78 12.74 16.07
CA LEU A 450 12.63 13.40 16.66
C LEU A 450 11.51 12.41 17.06
N LYS A 451 11.30 11.34 16.27
CA LYS A 451 10.37 10.26 16.64
C LYS A 451 10.86 9.48 17.84
N GLU A 452 12.16 9.23 17.94
CA GLU A 452 12.75 8.56 19.10
C GLU A 452 12.63 9.39 20.38
N LEU A 453 12.94 10.68 20.33
CA LEU A 453 12.75 11.59 21.47
C LEU A 453 11.29 11.66 21.93
N ARG A 454 10.33 11.67 20.99
CA ARG A 454 8.89 11.61 21.32
C ARG A 454 8.48 10.29 21.97
N ARG A 455 9.12 9.18 21.58
CA ARG A 455 8.89 7.87 22.22
C ARG A 455 9.51 7.83 23.62
N ALA A 456 10.70 8.41 23.79
CA ALA A 456 11.37 8.52 25.10
C ALA A 456 10.58 9.41 26.07
N ALA A 457 10.15 10.60 25.64
CA ALA A 457 9.32 11.50 26.43
C ALA A 457 8.00 10.83 26.88
N LYS A 458 7.35 10.07 25.98
CA LYS A 458 6.15 9.29 26.33
C LYS A 458 6.41 8.11 27.28
N ARG A 459 7.64 7.59 27.31
CA ARG A 459 8.04 6.55 28.29
C ARG A 459 8.29 7.18 29.66
N LEU A 460 8.88 8.38 29.68
CA LEU A 460 9.11 9.16 30.89
C LEU A 460 7.80 9.66 31.52
N GLU A 461 6.87 10.18 30.71
CA GLU A 461 5.53 10.61 31.16
C GLU A 461 4.67 9.46 31.73
N LYS A 462 5.06 8.20 31.48
CA LYS A 462 4.40 7.00 32.01
C LYS A 462 5.06 6.42 33.25
N LYS A 463 6.28 6.84 33.60
CA LYS A 463 7.00 6.37 34.79
C LYS A 463 6.98 7.50 35.81
N ASP A 464 5.96 7.53 36.67
CA ASP A 464 5.97 8.37 37.86
C ASP A 464 7.07 7.88 38.81
N GLY A 465 8.20 8.60 38.84
CA GLY A 465 9.35 8.30 39.70
C GLY A 465 10.60 9.08 39.29
N GLY A 466 10.64 10.37 39.66
CA GLY A 466 11.65 11.34 39.22
C GLY A 466 13.13 11.02 39.53
N ALA A 467 13.41 10.03 40.39
CA ALA A 467 14.79 9.66 40.73
C ALA A 467 15.48 8.78 39.64
N ALA A 468 14.73 7.92 38.95
CA ALA A 468 15.30 7.05 37.90
C ALA A 468 15.57 7.80 36.58
N ALA A 469 14.91 8.94 36.38
CA ALA A 469 15.07 9.78 35.18
C ALA A 469 16.42 10.53 35.17
N SER A 470 16.95 10.89 36.34
CA SER A 470 18.25 11.57 36.44
C SER A 470 19.41 10.63 36.09
N THR A 471 19.35 9.37 36.56
CA THR A 471 20.36 8.34 36.32
C THR A 471 20.35 7.82 34.88
N GLU A 472 19.19 7.63 34.25
CA GLU A 472 19.09 7.26 32.82
C GLU A 472 19.60 8.38 31.90
N MET A 473 19.37 9.66 32.24
CA MET A 473 19.89 10.80 31.47
C MET A 473 21.41 10.96 31.63
N THR A 474 21.97 10.71 32.81
CA THR A 474 23.43 10.75 33.01
C THR A 474 24.14 9.59 32.34
N THR A 475 23.57 8.37 32.36
CA THR A 475 24.14 7.22 31.64
C THR A 475 24.12 7.42 30.12
N LEU A 476 23.01 7.92 29.56
CA LEU A 476 22.94 8.25 28.13
C LEU A 476 23.87 9.41 27.74
N GLY A 477 24.07 10.39 28.63
CA GLY A 477 25.07 11.44 28.44
C GLY A 477 26.50 10.91 28.43
N SER A 478 26.78 9.91 29.28
CA SER A 478 28.09 9.25 29.38
C SER A 478 28.39 8.39 28.15
N GLU A 479 27.42 7.58 27.69
CA GLU A 479 27.55 6.78 26.44
C GLU A 479 27.74 7.67 25.20
N LEU A 480 27.10 8.86 25.17
CA LEU A 480 27.28 9.82 24.08
C LEU A 480 28.66 10.50 24.10
N ALA A 481 29.23 10.74 25.29
CA ALA A 481 30.59 11.25 25.41
C ALA A 481 31.61 10.20 24.97
N GLU A 482 31.40 8.94 25.34
CA GLU A 482 32.27 7.81 24.97
C GLU A 482 32.25 7.57 23.45
N ARG A 483 31.06 7.55 22.82
CA ARG A 483 30.94 7.45 21.35
C ARG A 483 31.53 8.64 20.58
N ARG A 484 31.60 9.82 21.20
CA ARG A 484 32.23 10.99 20.61
C ARG A 484 33.75 10.84 20.59
N GLU A 485 34.34 10.27 21.64
CA GLU A 485 35.76 9.97 21.67
C GLU A 485 36.12 8.80 20.73
N GLU A 486 35.26 7.79 20.61
CA GLU A 486 35.41 6.71 19.61
C GLU A 486 35.42 7.25 18.17
N MET A 487 34.51 8.18 17.82
CA MET A 487 34.49 8.76 16.47
C MET A 487 35.71 9.64 16.18
N LYS A 488 36.22 10.37 17.18
CA LYS A 488 37.48 11.13 17.02
C LYS A 488 38.67 10.20 16.81
N LEU A 489 38.70 9.05 17.49
CA LEU A 489 39.74 8.05 17.29
C LEU A 489 39.68 7.44 15.88
N THR A 490 38.49 7.17 15.35
CA THR A 490 38.35 6.68 13.97
C THR A 490 38.76 7.72 12.93
N GLU A 491 38.39 8.99 13.11
CA GLU A 491 38.81 10.08 12.21
C GLU A 491 40.34 10.30 12.25
N ALA A 492 40.96 10.14 13.42
CA ALA A 492 42.42 10.21 13.55
C ALA A 492 43.13 9.05 12.83
N VAL A 493 42.56 7.84 12.86
CA VAL A 493 43.10 6.65 12.16
C VAL A 493 42.95 6.79 10.64
N ASP A 494 41.81 7.29 10.17
CA ASP A 494 41.59 7.49 8.73
C ASP A 494 42.45 8.65 8.19
N GLY A 495 42.66 9.70 8.98
CA GLY A 495 43.61 10.77 8.67
C GLY A 495 45.04 10.26 8.49
N ALA A 496 45.52 9.44 9.43
CA ALA A 496 46.87 8.88 9.41
C ALA A 496 47.10 7.88 8.25
N ASN A 497 46.08 7.15 7.82
CA ASN A 497 46.17 6.26 6.65
C ASN A 497 46.20 7.04 5.33
N SER A 498 45.48 8.16 5.24
CA SER A 498 45.47 9.01 4.04
C SER A 498 46.80 9.72 3.77
N GLU A 499 47.57 10.05 4.82
CA GLU A 499 48.92 10.62 4.68
C GLU A 499 49.94 9.57 4.24
N LYS A 500 49.79 8.31 4.66
CA LYS A 500 50.64 7.20 4.18
C LYS A 500 50.41 6.86 2.71
N GLU A 501 49.18 6.92 2.22
CA GLU A 501 48.89 6.70 0.79
C GLU A 501 49.44 7.83 -0.10
N LYS A 502 49.44 9.08 0.37
CA LYS A 502 50.04 10.21 -0.37
C LYS A 502 51.56 10.13 -0.45
N ALA A 503 52.22 9.59 0.57
CA ALA A 503 53.67 9.35 0.54
C ALA A 503 54.07 8.23 -0.43
N ALA A 504 53.20 7.24 -0.69
CA ALA A 504 53.49 6.10 -1.55
C ALA A 504 53.32 6.37 -3.06
N VAL A 505 52.64 7.46 -3.45
CA VAL A 505 52.34 7.78 -4.86
C VAL A 505 53.32 8.81 -5.47
N GLY A 506 54.24 9.36 -4.66
CA GLY A 506 55.19 10.39 -5.10
C GLY A 506 56.48 9.90 -5.76
N GLU A 507 56.71 8.59 -5.88
CA GLU A 507 58.00 8.04 -6.31
C GLU A 507 57.83 7.04 -7.45
N LYS A 508 57.64 7.54 -8.69
CA LYS A 508 58.02 6.92 -9.98
C LYS A 508 57.31 7.63 -11.14
N THR A 509 57.96 8.62 -11.73
CA THR A 509 57.95 8.84 -13.19
C THR A 509 59.02 9.88 -13.54
N ASP A 510 60.23 9.42 -13.82
CA ASP A 510 61.22 10.16 -14.60
C ASP A 510 61.75 9.25 -15.71
N GLY A 511 61.79 9.78 -16.93
CA GLY A 511 62.63 9.31 -18.03
C GLY A 511 62.00 8.30 -18.99
N GLU A 512 61.63 8.72 -20.21
CA GLU A 512 62.49 8.52 -21.38
C GLU A 512 61.89 9.13 -22.65
N THR A 513 62.69 10.02 -23.25
CA THR A 513 62.58 10.61 -24.58
C THR A 513 62.95 9.59 -25.67
N GLY A 514 62.29 9.67 -26.84
CA GLY A 514 62.72 8.92 -28.02
C GLY A 514 62.02 9.35 -29.31
N SER A 515 62.66 10.28 -30.03
CA SER A 515 62.37 10.69 -31.40
C SER A 515 62.67 9.58 -32.43
N ALA A 516 61.87 9.45 -33.50
CA ALA A 516 62.34 9.11 -34.85
C ALA A 516 61.23 9.28 -35.91
N SER A 517 61.66 9.83 -37.05
CA SER A 517 60.92 10.17 -38.28
C SER A 517 60.76 9.00 -39.26
N ALA A 518 60.02 9.27 -40.36
CA ALA A 518 60.05 8.62 -41.70
C ALA A 518 59.38 7.23 -41.76
N GLU A 519 58.65 6.76 -42.78
CA GLU A 519 58.35 7.06 -44.21
C GLU A 519 57.01 6.30 -44.50
N GLY A 520 56.09 6.73 -45.36
CA GLY A 520 56.07 6.51 -46.82
C GLY A 520 54.96 5.52 -47.26
N GLY A 521 54.22 5.85 -48.35
CA GLY A 521 53.31 4.95 -49.11
C GLY A 521 51.81 5.23 -48.91
N ALA A 522 51.08 6.00 -49.72
CA ALA A 522 50.76 5.89 -51.15
C ALA A 522 50.00 4.60 -51.54
N ALA A 523 48.68 4.71 -51.73
CA ALA A 523 47.91 3.91 -52.69
C ALA A 523 46.59 4.63 -53.04
N GLU A 524 46.54 5.10 -54.29
CA GLU A 524 45.38 5.58 -55.03
C GLU A 524 44.37 4.45 -55.33
N GLY A 525 43.14 4.79 -55.69
CA GLY A 525 42.17 3.83 -56.20
C GLY A 525 40.71 4.30 -56.25
N THR A 526 40.39 5.35 -57.01
CA THR A 526 39.55 5.30 -58.23
C THR A 526 38.02 5.40 -58.05
N VAL A 527 37.53 6.60 -58.38
CA VAL A 527 36.36 6.98 -59.23
C VAL A 527 35.31 5.90 -59.54
N GLY A 528 34.05 6.24 -59.22
CA GLY A 528 32.84 5.67 -59.81
C GLY A 528 31.67 6.65 -59.76
N GLN A 529 31.56 7.52 -60.77
CA GLN A 529 30.36 8.32 -61.05
C GLN A 529 29.24 7.41 -61.59
N GLY A 530 28.00 7.64 -61.17
CA GLY A 530 26.81 6.99 -61.72
C GLY A 530 25.52 7.74 -61.39
N SER A 531 24.95 8.36 -62.42
CA SER A 531 23.61 8.94 -62.62
C SER A 531 22.51 8.54 -61.62
N ARG A 532 21.77 9.47 -60.99
CA ARG A 532 20.64 10.27 -61.54
C ARG A 532 19.59 9.42 -62.24
N GLU A 533 18.53 9.05 -61.51
CA GLU A 533 17.19 8.81 -62.06
C GLU A 533 16.13 8.97 -60.95
N THR A 534 15.22 9.91 -61.20
CA THR A 534 13.94 10.14 -60.53
C THR A 534 12.87 9.22 -61.10
N PRO A 535 11.83 8.84 -60.34
CA PRO A 535 10.50 8.60 -60.89
C PRO A 535 9.55 9.69 -60.34
N GLU A 536 9.15 10.64 -61.17
CA GLU A 536 7.91 10.59 -61.97
C GLU A 536 6.64 10.32 -61.18
N LEU A 537 5.86 11.40 -61.10
CA LEU A 537 4.46 11.50 -60.74
C LEU A 537 3.63 10.74 -61.77
N SER A 538 2.78 9.81 -61.34
CA SER A 538 1.67 9.32 -62.15
C SER A 538 0.36 9.84 -61.59
N GLU A 539 -0.23 10.78 -62.32
CA GLU A 539 -1.62 11.22 -62.19
C GLU A 539 -2.56 10.05 -62.52
N GLY A 540 -3.39 9.67 -61.56
CA GLY A 540 -4.47 8.70 -61.73
C GLY A 540 -5.81 9.39 -61.55
N SER A 541 -6.31 9.95 -62.64
CA SER A 541 -7.67 10.49 -62.77
C SER A 541 -8.68 9.33 -62.77
N ALA A 542 -9.65 9.37 -61.84
CA ALA A 542 -10.87 8.57 -61.93
C ALA A 542 -12.04 9.36 -61.36
N GLN A 543 -12.75 10.04 -62.26
CA GLN A 543 -14.14 10.42 -62.08
C GLN A 543 -14.99 9.16 -61.92
N GLY A 544 -15.92 9.19 -60.97
CA GLY A 544 -16.86 8.11 -60.72
C GLY A 544 -17.97 8.60 -59.80
N GLU A 545 -18.90 9.36 -60.37
CA GLU A 545 -20.22 9.59 -59.82
C GLU A 545 -20.88 8.22 -59.51
N ASN A 546 -21.49 8.07 -58.33
CA ASN A 546 -22.88 7.60 -58.30
C ASN A 546 -23.57 7.77 -56.94
N ALA A 547 -24.82 8.16 -57.10
CA ALA A 547 -25.84 8.48 -56.14
C ALA A 547 -26.19 7.38 -55.12
N ARG A 548 -26.63 7.86 -53.95
CA ARG A 548 -27.61 7.25 -53.02
C ARG A 548 -28.92 6.85 -53.73
N PRO A 549 -29.77 5.96 -53.17
CA PRO A 549 -30.42 6.13 -51.85
C PRO A 549 -29.70 5.49 -50.67
#